data_AF-A0A6B1FXJ9-F1
#
_entry.id   AF-A0A6B1FXJ9-F1
#
_cell.length_a   1.000
_cell.length_b   1.000
_cell.length_c   1.000
_cell.angle_alpha   90.00
_cell.angle_beta   90.00
_cell.angle_gamma   90.00
#
_symmetry.space_group_name_H-M   'P 1'
#
loop_
_entity.id
_entity.type
_entity.pdbx_description
1 polymer ?
#
loop_
_entity_poly.entity_id
_entity_poly.type
_entity_poly.pdbx_seq_one_letter_code
_entity_poly.pdbx_strand_id
1 'polypeptide(L)'
;MSRSDMESALERWQEAGLISGELAERLREEHAHSQRRGRRRFLQYAVAGMAGILLVIAAVTFFAWSWPELGPGARTCVIAGTGIAIVLLGMRLEAARRYVPVTYALQTSGLILLLAACVYSMEAWDNTTPGGVLVGLLALATPAATIPVFVRRNPIMPAAGTALGYGFLAAFLFRAFDLDADIIIWILDGALAATLVVLALLMRAGHAPSVSRRTLYAFTVSLYAGYPMAGMTAAGPLELGEETLLALDAWLVLVTGLALWGIHRAPAMLRSARYSLHLAASVLIAIPLGFGTTLEVYDLPPPGAAAVLAGAGAAGLWYGLRQDARPLVLCSCATIVSAAWYLGVDAGERLGTVLALAFTAALFFWVATRLGRGKEA
;
A
#
# COMPACT_ATOMS: atom_id res chain seq x y z
N MET A 1 20.86 -4.55 15.16
CA MET A 1 22.29 -4.57 15.52
C MET A 1 22.96 -3.47 14.73
N SER A 2 23.37 -2.41 15.42
CA SER A 2 24.07 -1.27 14.83
C SER A 2 25.53 -1.65 14.47
N ARG A 3 26.25 -0.76 13.76
CA ARG A 3 27.66 -1.02 13.43
C ARG A 3 28.52 -1.06 14.71
N SER A 4 28.29 -0.13 15.63
CA SER A 4 28.94 -0.09 16.93
C SER A 4 28.60 -1.33 17.77
N ASP A 5 27.32 -1.74 17.84
CA ASP A 5 26.90 -2.93 18.61
C ASP A 5 27.63 -4.19 18.12
N MET A 6 27.81 -4.29 16.81
CA MET A 6 28.48 -5.43 16.20
C MET A 6 29.99 -5.36 16.40
N GLU A 7 30.61 -4.20 16.25
CA GLU A 7 32.04 -4.01 16.54
C GLU A 7 32.34 -4.36 18.01
N SER A 8 31.55 -3.86 18.96
CA SER A 8 31.65 -4.19 20.39
C SER A 8 31.29 -5.65 20.71
N ALA A 9 30.39 -6.29 19.95
CA ALA A 9 30.12 -7.72 20.12
C ALA A 9 31.27 -8.59 19.59
N LEU A 10 31.83 -8.24 18.43
CA LEU A 10 32.97 -8.94 17.83
C LEU A 10 34.22 -8.82 18.71
N GLU A 11 34.48 -7.64 19.28
CA GLU A 11 35.57 -7.44 20.24
C GLU A 11 35.39 -8.31 21.49
N ARG A 12 34.21 -8.28 22.12
CA ARG A 12 33.93 -9.13 23.29
C ARG A 12 34.05 -10.63 22.99
N TRP A 13 33.61 -11.07 21.81
CA TRP A 13 33.74 -12.49 21.42
C TRP A 13 35.18 -12.88 21.11
N GLN A 14 35.96 -11.95 20.55
CA GLN A 14 37.38 -12.16 20.29
C GLN A 14 38.19 -12.21 21.60
N GLU A 15 37.92 -11.30 22.55
CA GLU A 15 38.53 -11.29 23.88
C GLU A 15 38.18 -12.54 24.69
N ALA A 16 36.93 -13.04 24.57
CA ALA A 16 36.49 -14.27 25.19
C ALA A 16 37.04 -15.55 24.51
N GLY A 17 37.80 -15.42 23.42
CA GLY A 17 38.33 -16.55 22.64
C GLY A 17 37.26 -17.36 21.91
N LEU A 18 36.04 -16.85 21.78
CA LEU A 18 34.93 -17.52 21.09
C LEU A 18 35.10 -17.49 19.57
N ILE A 19 35.81 -16.50 19.05
CA ILE A 19 36.14 -16.34 17.63
C ILE A 19 37.61 -15.96 17.45
N SER A 20 38.22 -16.42 16.36
CA SER A 20 39.59 -16.00 16.01
C SER A 20 39.61 -14.57 15.46
N GLY A 21 40.77 -13.91 15.52
CA GLY A 21 40.96 -12.58 14.93
C GLY A 21 40.66 -12.56 13.43
N GLU A 22 41.04 -13.62 12.72
CA GLU A 22 40.76 -13.78 11.28
C GLU A 22 39.25 -13.89 11.00
N LEU A 23 38.49 -14.62 11.84
CA LEU A 23 37.04 -14.74 11.68
C LEU A 23 36.34 -13.41 11.99
N ALA A 24 36.81 -12.67 13.00
CA ALA A 24 36.29 -11.34 13.32
C ALA A 24 36.51 -10.36 12.16
N GLU A 25 37.69 -10.38 11.52
CA GLU A 25 38.01 -9.54 10.37
C GLU A 25 37.15 -9.88 9.14
N ARG A 26 36.96 -11.17 8.83
CA ARG A 26 36.02 -11.62 7.78
C ARG A 26 34.59 -11.17 8.05
N LEU A 27 34.11 -11.23 9.30
CA LEU A 27 32.77 -10.76 9.66
C LEU A 27 32.63 -9.24 9.53
N ARG A 28 33.68 -8.47 9.88
CA ARG A 28 33.72 -7.01 9.65
C ARG A 28 33.67 -6.68 8.16
N GLU A 29 34.46 -7.37 7.34
CA GLU A 29 34.45 -7.21 5.89
C GLU A 29 33.11 -7.58 5.28
N GLU A 30 32.54 -8.73 5.63
CA GLU A 30 31.23 -9.19 5.16
C GLU A 30 30.13 -8.20 5.53
N HIS A 31 30.17 -7.66 6.75
CA HIS A 31 29.23 -6.64 7.18
C HIS A 31 29.43 -5.32 6.43
N ALA A 32 30.67 -4.84 6.26
CA ALA A 32 30.96 -3.64 5.47
C ALA A 32 30.51 -3.80 4.01
N HIS A 33 30.69 -4.99 3.44
CA HIS A 33 30.24 -5.34 2.10
C HIS A 33 28.70 -5.37 2.02
N SER A 34 28.03 -5.91 3.05
CA SER A 34 26.57 -5.93 3.16
C SER A 34 25.99 -4.52 3.28
N GLN A 35 26.63 -3.62 4.05
CA GLN A 35 26.21 -2.22 4.18
C GLN A 35 26.42 -1.44 2.88
N ARG A 36 27.56 -1.60 2.20
CA ARG A 36 27.81 -0.98 0.89
C ARG A 36 26.79 -1.44 -0.15
N ARG A 37 26.48 -2.74 -0.18
CA ARG A 37 25.41 -3.30 -1.03
C ARG A 37 24.03 -2.72 -0.68
N GLY A 38 23.72 -2.58 0.61
CA GLY A 38 22.48 -1.96 1.09
C GLY A 38 22.34 -0.50 0.64
N ARG A 39 23.38 0.32 0.82
CA ARG A 39 23.39 1.73 0.41
C ARG A 39 23.30 1.91 -1.11
N ARG A 40 23.99 1.06 -1.89
CA ARG A 40 23.88 1.08 -3.36
C ARG A 40 22.48 0.70 -3.83
N ARG A 41 21.85 -0.31 -3.21
CA ARG A 41 20.46 -0.68 -3.50
C ARG A 41 19.51 0.47 -3.15
N PHE A 42 19.70 1.13 -2.02
CA PHE A 42 18.90 2.30 -1.63
C PHE A 42 19.00 3.44 -2.65
N LEU A 43 20.21 3.80 -3.10
CA LEU A 43 20.41 4.79 -4.15
C LEU A 43 19.75 4.37 -5.48
N GLN A 44 19.84 3.09 -5.86
CA GLN A 44 19.13 2.57 -7.03
C GLN A 44 17.61 2.70 -6.89
N TYR A 45 17.05 2.42 -5.70
CA TYR A 45 15.63 2.64 -5.43
C TYR A 45 15.24 4.12 -5.50
N ALA A 46 16.06 5.01 -4.94
CA ALA A 46 15.80 6.45 -4.97
C ALA A 46 15.81 7.00 -6.40
N VAL A 47 16.81 6.63 -7.21
CA VAL A 47 16.90 7.04 -8.63
C VAL A 47 15.74 6.44 -9.44
N ALA A 48 15.42 5.16 -9.25
CA ALA A 48 14.27 4.54 -9.91
C ALA A 48 12.94 5.18 -9.49
N GLY A 49 12.80 5.56 -8.21
CA GLY A 49 11.63 6.27 -7.70
C GLY A 49 11.48 7.65 -8.34
N MET A 50 12.56 8.44 -8.41
CA MET A 50 12.56 9.74 -9.10
C MET A 50 12.23 9.60 -10.59
N ALA A 51 12.80 8.60 -11.28
CA ALA A 51 12.46 8.32 -12.67
C ALA A 51 10.98 7.94 -12.84
N GLY A 52 10.42 7.17 -11.90
CA GLY A 52 9.00 6.85 -11.86
C GLY A 52 8.12 8.09 -11.69
N ILE A 53 8.48 8.99 -10.77
CA ILE A 53 7.76 10.26 -10.56
C ILE A 53 7.77 11.11 -11.85
N LEU A 54 8.93 11.26 -12.48
CA LEU A 54 9.05 12.00 -13.74
C LEU A 54 8.19 11.37 -14.86
N LEU A 55 8.15 10.03 -14.93
CA LEU A 55 7.31 9.32 -15.88
C LEU A 55 5.81 9.58 -15.63
N VAL A 56 5.39 9.58 -14.36
CA VAL A 56 4.00 9.91 -13.97
C VAL A 56 3.66 11.34 -14.38
N ILE A 57 4.53 12.31 -14.12
CA ILE A 57 4.32 13.72 -14.53
C ILE A 57 4.21 13.83 -16.07
N ALA A 58 5.08 13.16 -16.81
CA ALA A 58 5.04 13.14 -18.26
C ALA A 58 3.75 12.49 -18.79
N ALA A 59 3.34 11.36 -18.20
CA ALA A 59 2.11 10.67 -18.55
C ALA A 59 0.86 11.53 -18.26
N VAL A 60 0.76 12.12 -17.07
CA VAL A 60 -0.35 13.00 -16.70
C VAL A 60 -0.43 14.22 -17.63
N THR A 61 0.71 14.84 -17.96
CA THR A 61 0.76 15.96 -18.91
C THR A 61 0.31 15.53 -20.31
N PHE A 62 0.79 14.39 -20.81
CA PHE A 62 0.40 13.86 -22.12
C PHE A 62 -1.08 13.49 -22.17
N PHE A 63 -1.59 12.85 -21.11
CA PHE A 63 -3.01 12.54 -20.99
C PHE A 63 -3.83 13.81 -20.92
N ALA A 64 -3.49 14.80 -20.09
CA ALA A 64 -4.22 16.06 -20.01
C ALA A 64 -4.38 16.74 -21.38
N TRP A 65 -3.38 16.62 -22.26
CA TRP A 65 -3.45 17.17 -23.61
C TRP A 65 -4.28 16.33 -24.59
N SER A 66 -4.13 15.00 -24.56
CA SER A 66 -4.80 14.09 -25.50
C SER A 66 -6.21 13.68 -25.08
N TRP A 67 -6.53 13.77 -23.78
CA TRP A 67 -7.79 13.31 -23.20
C TRP A 67 -9.03 13.92 -23.84
N PRO A 68 -9.10 15.25 -24.08
CA PRO A 68 -10.28 15.89 -24.67
C PRO A 68 -10.60 15.39 -26.08
N GLU A 69 -9.59 14.95 -26.84
CA GLU A 69 -9.75 14.49 -28.22
C GLU A 69 -10.21 13.02 -28.31
N LEU A 70 -10.04 12.25 -27.24
CA LEU A 70 -10.43 10.84 -27.19
C LEU A 70 -11.93 10.70 -26.85
N GLY A 71 -12.65 9.89 -27.62
CA GLY A 71 -14.01 9.46 -27.25
C GLY A 71 -14.02 8.52 -26.03
N PRO A 72 -15.17 8.29 -25.38
CA PRO A 72 -15.27 7.51 -24.13
C PRO A 72 -14.71 6.08 -24.25
N GLY A 73 -14.99 5.40 -25.36
CA GLY A 73 -14.45 4.05 -25.62
C GLY A 73 -12.93 4.04 -25.77
N ALA A 74 -12.36 5.05 -26.44
CA ALA A 74 -10.91 5.15 -26.61
C ALA A 74 -10.21 5.43 -25.28
N ARG A 75 -10.76 6.33 -24.45
CA ARG A 75 -10.28 6.60 -23.09
C ARG A 75 -10.28 5.33 -22.23
N THR A 76 -11.37 4.57 -22.27
CA THR A 76 -11.48 3.27 -21.58
C THR A 76 -10.37 2.30 -22.01
N CYS A 77 -10.19 2.12 -23.32
CA CYS A 77 -9.16 1.24 -23.87
C CYS A 77 -7.74 1.68 -23.50
N VAL A 78 -7.47 2.98 -23.45
CA VAL A 78 -6.18 3.54 -23.05
C VAL A 78 -5.88 3.29 -21.58
N ILE A 79 -6.86 3.51 -20.68
CA ILE A 79 -6.71 3.19 -19.24
C ILE A 79 -6.46 1.68 -19.08
N ALA A 80 -7.27 0.85 -19.72
CA ALA A 80 -7.15 -0.61 -19.64
C ALA A 80 -5.79 -1.09 -20.17
N GLY A 81 -5.37 -0.63 -21.35
CA GLY A 81 -4.08 -0.97 -21.95
C GLY A 81 -2.90 -0.58 -21.06
N THR A 82 -2.97 0.60 -20.44
CA THR A 82 -1.96 1.09 -19.48
C THR A 82 -1.93 0.21 -18.23
N GLY A 83 -3.10 -0.13 -17.67
CA GLY A 83 -3.22 -1.05 -16.55
C GLY A 83 -2.58 -2.41 -16.82
N ILE A 84 -2.92 -3.03 -17.96
CA ILE A 84 -2.35 -4.32 -18.41
C ILE A 84 -0.82 -4.22 -18.53
N ALA A 85 -0.31 -3.19 -19.21
CA ALA A 85 1.13 -3.00 -19.40
C ALA A 85 1.87 -2.89 -18.06
N ILE A 86 1.32 -2.14 -17.10
CA ILE A 86 1.89 -1.96 -15.76
C ILE A 86 1.88 -3.29 -14.97
N VAL A 87 0.77 -4.06 -15.00
CA VAL A 87 0.71 -5.38 -14.35
C VAL A 87 1.76 -6.32 -14.93
N LEU A 88 1.84 -6.42 -16.26
CA LEU A 88 2.80 -7.29 -16.95
C LEU A 88 4.24 -6.88 -16.68
N LEU A 89 4.54 -5.57 -16.66
CA LEU A 89 5.86 -5.06 -16.27
C LEU A 89 6.21 -5.46 -14.84
N GLY A 90 5.26 -5.29 -13.90
CA GLY A 90 5.42 -5.72 -12.53
C GLY A 90 5.69 -7.22 -12.40
N MET A 91 4.96 -8.06 -13.14
CA MET A 91 5.19 -9.52 -13.16
C MET A 91 6.55 -9.90 -13.76
N ARG A 92 6.99 -9.21 -14.81
CA ARG A 92 8.29 -9.44 -15.46
C ARG A 92 9.45 -9.04 -14.55
N LEU A 93 9.36 -7.89 -13.89
CA LEU A 93 10.36 -7.45 -12.92
C LEU A 93 10.43 -8.37 -11.70
N GLU A 94 9.28 -8.89 -11.25
CA GLU A 94 9.22 -9.86 -10.16
C GLU A 94 9.90 -11.17 -10.56
N ALA A 95 9.65 -11.68 -11.77
CA ALA A 95 10.31 -12.87 -12.30
C ALA A 95 11.84 -12.72 -12.33
N ALA A 96 12.34 -11.50 -12.61
CA ALA A 96 13.76 -11.18 -12.55
C ALA A 96 14.33 -11.05 -11.12
N ARG A 97 13.48 -11.18 -10.08
CA ARG A 97 13.80 -10.97 -8.65
C ARG A 97 14.45 -9.61 -8.37
N ARG A 98 14.11 -8.58 -9.15
CA ARG A 98 14.63 -7.21 -9.01
C ARG A 98 13.54 -6.30 -8.48
N TYR A 99 13.92 -5.40 -7.57
CA TYR A 99 13.04 -4.33 -7.06
C TYR A 99 11.70 -4.82 -6.49
N VAL A 100 11.72 -5.92 -5.73
CA VAL A 100 10.54 -6.64 -5.23
C VAL A 100 9.41 -5.76 -4.66
N PRO A 101 9.67 -4.71 -3.84
CA PRO A 101 8.58 -3.83 -3.38
C PRO A 101 7.91 -3.05 -4.53
N VAL A 102 8.71 -2.58 -5.49
CA VAL A 102 8.25 -1.82 -6.66
C VAL A 102 7.38 -2.70 -7.55
N THR A 103 7.71 -4.00 -7.67
CA THR A 103 6.92 -4.92 -8.50
C THR A 103 5.50 -5.10 -7.95
N TYR A 104 5.32 -5.11 -6.62
CA TYR A 104 4.00 -5.20 -6.00
C TYR A 104 3.21 -3.91 -6.13
N ALA A 105 3.88 -2.77 -6.00
CA ALA A 105 3.26 -1.48 -6.28
C ALA A 105 2.76 -1.42 -7.73
N LEU A 106 3.60 -1.78 -8.71
CA LEU A 106 3.20 -1.82 -10.12
C LEU A 106 2.02 -2.76 -10.35
N GLN A 107 2.09 -4.01 -9.88
CA GLN A 107 0.98 -4.97 -10.07
C GLN A 107 -0.32 -4.47 -9.44
N THR A 108 -0.27 -3.87 -8.25
CA THR A 108 -1.45 -3.31 -7.58
C THR A 108 -2.00 -2.09 -8.33
N SER A 109 -1.14 -1.14 -8.71
CA SER A 109 -1.53 0.05 -9.47
C SER A 109 -2.13 -0.30 -10.84
N GLY A 110 -1.55 -1.29 -11.52
CA GLY A 110 -2.08 -1.75 -12.81
C GLY A 110 -3.47 -2.38 -12.68
N LEU A 111 -3.72 -3.13 -11.61
CA LEU A 111 -5.06 -3.67 -11.31
C LEU A 111 -6.06 -2.57 -10.93
N ILE A 112 -5.64 -1.55 -10.18
CA ILE A 112 -6.48 -0.38 -9.88
C ILE A 112 -6.86 0.34 -11.17
N LEU A 113 -5.92 0.54 -12.10
CA LEU A 113 -6.22 1.14 -13.40
C LEU A 113 -7.18 0.28 -14.22
N LEU A 114 -7.03 -1.04 -14.20
CA LEU A 114 -7.97 -1.94 -14.85
C LEU A 114 -9.39 -1.83 -14.26
N LEU A 115 -9.51 -1.72 -12.94
CA LEU A 115 -10.79 -1.49 -12.28
C LEU A 115 -11.37 -0.12 -12.65
N ALA A 116 -10.54 0.94 -12.66
CA ALA A 116 -10.93 2.27 -13.11
C ALA A 116 -11.41 2.27 -14.57
N ALA A 117 -10.77 1.48 -15.44
CA ALA A 117 -11.24 1.31 -16.82
C ALA A 117 -12.62 0.64 -16.87
N CYS A 118 -12.91 -0.31 -15.98
CA CYS A 118 -14.24 -0.92 -15.90
C CYS A 118 -15.31 0.11 -15.53
N VAL A 119 -15.03 0.99 -14.56
CA VAL A 119 -15.93 2.09 -14.18
C VAL A 119 -16.08 3.08 -15.32
N TYR A 120 -14.96 3.54 -15.91
CA TYR A 120 -14.97 4.51 -17.01
C TYR A 120 -15.69 3.98 -18.26
N SER A 121 -15.71 2.65 -18.46
CA SER A 121 -16.42 2.01 -19.59
C SER A 121 -17.92 2.26 -19.60
N MET A 122 -18.50 2.69 -18.47
CA MET A 122 -19.92 3.05 -18.38
C MET A 122 -20.27 4.23 -19.28
N GLU A 123 -19.34 5.15 -19.54
CA GLU A 123 -19.55 6.25 -20.49
C GLU A 123 -19.56 5.77 -21.96
N ALA A 124 -18.98 4.60 -22.24
CA ALA A 124 -18.78 4.10 -23.59
C ALA A 124 -19.85 3.08 -24.01
N TRP A 125 -20.28 2.25 -23.08
CA TRP A 125 -21.25 1.18 -23.32
C TRP A 125 -22.18 1.05 -22.14
N ASP A 126 -23.49 1.07 -22.38
CA ASP A 126 -24.48 0.87 -21.34
C ASP A 126 -24.42 -0.56 -20.77
N ASN A 127 -24.97 -0.75 -19.56
CA ASN A 127 -25.08 -2.05 -18.92
C ASN A 127 -25.93 -3.00 -19.77
N THR A 128 -25.70 -4.31 -19.66
CA THR A 128 -26.39 -5.38 -20.43
C THR A 128 -26.20 -5.37 -21.95
N THR A 129 -25.63 -4.31 -22.52
CA THR A 129 -25.22 -4.30 -23.93
C THR A 129 -24.07 -5.30 -24.16
N PRO A 130 -23.85 -5.80 -25.39
CA PRO A 130 -22.74 -6.70 -25.68
C PRO A 130 -21.37 -6.14 -25.24
N GLY A 131 -21.18 -4.82 -25.36
CA GLY A 131 -19.97 -4.14 -24.89
C GLY A 131 -19.85 -4.12 -23.37
N GLY A 132 -20.93 -3.76 -22.65
CA GLY A 132 -20.97 -3.78 -21.19
C GLY A 132 -20.76 -5.19 -20.61
N VAL A 133 -21.42 -6.20 -21.17
CA VAL A 133 -21.26 -7.60 -20.77
C VAL A 133 -19.83 -8.09 -21.02
N LEU A 134 -19.22 -7.74 -22.16
CA LEU A 134 -17.84 -8.10 -22.46
C LEU A 134 -16.87 -7.50 -21.43
N VAL A 135 -17.03 -6.22 -21.09
CA VAL A 135 -16.22 -5.58 -20.04
C VAL A 135 -16.43 -6.27 -18.69
N GLY A 136 -17.68 -6.60 -18.32
CA GLY A 136 -17.97 -7.35 -17.12
C GLY A 136 -17.26 -8.71 -17.08
N LEU A 137 -17.32 -9.48 -18.16
CA LEU A 137 -16.63 -10.78 -18.24
C LEU A 137 -15.10 -10.64 -18.12
N LEU A 138 -14.52 -9.60 -18.73
CA LEU A 138 -13.09 -9.29 -18.58
C LEU A 138 -12.73 -8.87 -17.14
N ALA A 139 -13.63 -8.13 -16.48
CA ALA A 139 -13.49 -7.78 -15.08
C ALA A 139 -13.39 -9.05 -14.22
N LEU A 140 -14.29 -10.04 -14.42
CA LEU A 140 -14.26 -11.32 -13.70
C LEU A 140 -13.03 -12.19 -14.05
N ALA A 141 -12.62 -12.20 -15.32
CA ALA A 141 -11.46 -12.98 -15.78
C ALA A 141 -10.13 -12.48 -15.17
N THR A 142 -10.02 -11.18 -14.89
CA THR A 142 -8.80 -10.54 -14.36
C THR A 142 -8.36 -11.11 -13.01
N PRO A 143 -9.17 -11.13 -11.93
CA PRO A 143 -8.80 -11.76 -10.66
C PRO A 143 -8.64 -13.28 -10.80
N ALA A 144 -9.46 -13.95 -11.62
CA ALA A 144 -9.33 -15.39 -11.86
C ALA A 144 -7.96 -15.77 -12.45
N ALA A 145 -7.40 -14.93 -13.33
CA ALA A 145 -6.08 -15.13 -13.90
C ALA A 145 -4.94 -14.71 -12.95
N THR A 146 -5.12 -13.61 -12.20
CA THR A 146 -4.02 -12.99 -11.43
C THR A 146 -3.87 -13.55 -10.01
N ILE A 147 -4.96 -13.85 -9.30
CA ILE A 147 -4.91 -14.34 -7.91
C ILE A 147 -4.11 -15.65 -7.79
N PRO A 148 -4.29 -16.69 -8.64
CA PRO A 148 -3.49 -17.92 -8.54
C PRO A 148 -2.00 -17.67 -8.72
N VAL A 149 -1.62 -16.73 -9.58
CA VAL A 149 -0.23 -16.32 -9.79
C VAL A 149 0.31 -15.64 -8.55
N PHE A 150 -0.44 -14.71 -7.96
CA PHE A 150 -0.06 -13.97 -6.76
C PHE A 150 0.11 -14.87 -5.54
N VAL A 151 -0.83 -15.79 -5.29
CA VAL A 151 -0.78 -16.74 -4.16
C VAL A 151 0.46 -17.63 -4.21
N ARG A 152 0.89 -18.03 -5.42
CA ARG A 152 2.07 -18.89 -5.59
C ARG A 152 3.39 -18.14 -5.42
N ARG A 153 3.42 -16.85 -5.76
CA ARG A 153 4.68 -16.09 -5.88
C ARG A 153 4.98 -15.22 -4.67
N ASN A 154 3.96 -14.70 -3.99
CA ASN A 154 4.19 -13.66 -3.00
C ASN A 154 3.23 -13.75 -1.82
N PRO A 155 3.70 -13.48 -0.58
CA PRO A 155 2.80 -13.36 0.56
C PRO A 155 1.79 -12.22 0.41
N ILE A 156 2.23 -11.02 0.03
CA ILE A 156 1.49 -9.73 0.02
C ILE A 156 0.41 -9.63 -1.07
N MET A 157 0.73 -9.97 -2.32
CA MET A 157 -0.14 -9.78 -3.48
C MET A 157 -1.51 -10.47 -3.40
N PRO A 158 -1.68 -11.62 -2.72
CA PRO A 158 -3.00 -12.15 -2.40
C PRO A 158 -3.95 -11.13 -1.76
N ALA A 159 -3.46 -10.21 -0.91
CA ALA A 159 -4.34 -9.17 -0.32
C ALA A 159 -4.85 -8.22 -1.36
N ALA A 160 -3.92 -7.59 -2.06
CA ALA A 160 -4.26 -6.63 -3.10
C ALA A 160 -5.16 -7.31 -4.15
N GLY A 161 -4.82 -8.54 -4.55
CA GLY A 161 -5.57 -9.33 -5.50
C GLY A 161 -6.98 -9.72 -5.02
N THR A 162 -7.15 -10.15 -3.78
CA THR A 162 -8.48 -10.47 -3.22
C THR A 162 -9.33 -9.21 -3.05
N ALA A 163 -8.74 -8.14 -2.50
CA ALA A 163 -9.40 -6.85 -2.31
C ALA A 163 -9.91 -6.28 -3.64
N LEU A 164 -9.03 -6.21 -4.64
CA LEU A 164 -9.39 -5.75 -5.98
C LEU A 164 -10.30 -6.76 -6.69
N GLY A 165 -10.17 -8.06 -6.38
CA GLY A 165 -11.04 -9.11 -6.87
C GLY A 165 -12.51 -8.90 -6.50
N TYR A 166 -12.80 -8.40 -5.29
CA TYR A 166 -14.16 -7.98 -4.93
C TYR A 166 -14.63 -6.79 -5.75
N GLY A 167 -13.75 -5.79 -5.98
CA GLY A 167 -14.07 -4.68 -6.88
C GLY A 167 -14.39 -5.12 -8.31
N PHE A 168 -13.60 -6.06 -8.85
CA PHE A 168 -13.85 -6.66 -10.16
C PHE A 168 -15.13 -7.51 -10.19
N LEU A 169 -15.44 -8.23 -9.11
CA LEU A 169 -16.70 -8.96 -8.98
C LEU A 169 -17.89 -8.00 -8.96
N ALA A 170 -17.80 -6.89 -8.23
CA ALA A 170 -18.81 -5.84 -8.22
C ALA A 170 -19.02 -5.26 -9.63
N ALA A 171 -17.93 -4.91 -10.32
CA ALA A 171 -17.99 -4.41 -11.70
C ALA A 171 -18.61 -5.44 -12.65
N PHE A 172 -18.31 -6.74 -12.51
CA PHE A 172 -18.95 -7.79 -13.28
C PHE A 172 -20.45 -7.87 -13.02
N LEU A 173 -20.86 -7.93 -11.76
CA LEU A 173 -22.27 -8.03 -11.36
C LEU A 173 -23.08 -6.84 -11.87
N PHE A 174 -22.52 -5.63 -11.74
CA PHE A 174 -23.12 -4.41 -12.24
C PHE A 174 -23.21 -4.39 -13.78
N ARG A 175 -22.10 -4.63 -14.48
CA ARG A 175 -22.04 -4.46 -15.94
C ARG A 175 -22.77 -5.57 -16.70
N ALA A 176 -22.70 -6.80 -16.22
CA ALA A 176 -23.25 -7.97 -16.93
C ALA A 176 -24.73 -8.23 -16.58
N PHE A 177 -25.17 -7.91 -15.37
CA PHE A 177 -26.51 -8.23 -14.89
C PHE A 177 -27.34 -7.02 -14.46
N ASP A 178 -26.75 -5.82 -14.45
CA ASP A 178 -27.43 -4.57 -14.04
C ASP A 178 -28.06 -4.68 -12.64
N LEU A 179 -27.34 -5.35 -11.73
CA LEU A 179 -27.81 -5.52 -10.35
C LEU A 179 -27.69 -4.21 -9.58
N ASP A 180 -28.68 -3.95 -8.73
CA ASP A 180 -28.65 -2.86 -7.77
C ASP A 180 -27.48 -2.99 -6.78
N ALA A 181 -26.98 -1.86 -6.32
CA ALA A 181 -25.86 -1.79 -5.38
C ALA A 181 -26.07 -2.65 -4.13
N ASP A 182 -27.26 -2.59 -3.54
CA ASP A 182 -27.58 -3.34 -2.32
C ASP A 182 -27.40 -4.86 -2.54
N ILE A 183 -27.87 -5.37 -3.68
CA ILE A 183 -27.74 -6.78 -4.03
C ILE A 183 -26.26 -7.13 -4.23
N ILE A 184 -25.50 -6.26 -4.92
CA ILE A 184 -24.07 -6.44 -5.12
C ILE A 184 -23.36 -6.53 -3.77
N ILE A 185 -23.66 -5.61 -2.83
CA ILE A 185 -23.08 -5.58 -1.48
C ILE A 185 -23.34 -6.90 -0.75
N TRP A 186 -24.59 -7.38 -0.73
CA TRP A 186 -24.93 -8.66 -0.11
C TRP A 186 -24.16 -9.84 -0.70
N ILE A 187 -23.99 -9.86 -2.03
CA ILE A 187 -23.20 -10.91 -2.71
C ILE A 187 -21.73 -10.82 -2.29
N LEU A 188 -21.17 -9.62 -2.25
CA LEU A 188 -19.78 -9.41 -1.86
C LEU A 188 -19.53 -9.77 -0.39
N ASP A 189 -20.46 -9.44 0.52
CA ASP A 189 -20.40 -9.83 1.94
C ASP A 189 -20.46 -11.35 2.09
N GLY A 190 -21.33 -12.02 1.33
CA GLY A 190 -21.38 -13.48 1.26
C GLY A 190 -20.05 -14.08 0.76
N ALA A 191 -19.45 -13.48 -0.27
CA ALA A 191 -18.16 -13.90 -0.81
C ALA A 191 -17.01 -13.68 0.19
N LEU A 192 -17.02 -12.57 0.95
CA LEU A 192 -16.08 -12.29 2.02
C LEU A 192 -16.21 -13.32 3.16
N ALA A 193 -17.44 -13.56 3.63
CA ALA A 193 -17.71 -14.56 4.66
C ALA A 193 -17.23 -15.95 4.24
N ALA A 194 -17.54 -16.38 3.00
CA ALA A 194 -17.04 -17.64 2.46
C ALA A 194 -15.51 -17.70 2.41
N THR A 195 -14.86 -16.59 2.02
CA THR A 195 -13.40 -16.49 1.99
C THR A 195 -12.80 -16.61 3.40
N LEU A 196 -13.39 -15.96 4.40
CA LEU A 196 -12.97 -16.07 5.80
C LEU A 196 -13.15 -17.49 6.35
N VAL A 197 -14.26 -18.16 6.03
CA VAL A 197 -14.49 -19.57 6.40
C VAL A 197 -13.44 -20.48 5.79
N VAL A 198 -13.16 -20.35 4.49
CA VAL A 198 -12.11 -21.12 3.81
C VAL A 198 -10.75 -20.89 4.48
N LEU A 199 -10.40 -19.64 4.77
CA LEU A 199 -9.16 -19.31 5.47
C LEU A 199 -9.10 -19.93 6.88
N ALA A 200 -10.19 -19.86 7.64
CA ALA A 200 -10.27 -20.45 8.98
C ALA A 200 -10.13 -21.97 8.96
N LEU A 201 -10.75 -22.64 7.97
CA LEU A 201 -10.62 -24.09 7.77
C LEU A 201 -9.18 -24.47 7.38
N LEU A 202 -8.54 -23.71 6.49
CA LEU A 202 -7.14 -23.90 6.13
C LEU A 202 -6.19 -23.67 7.32
N MET A 203 -6.51 -22.73 8.22
CA MET A 203 -5.77 -22.53 9.47
C MET A 203 -5.91 -23.74 10.40
N ARG A 204 -7.13 -24.26 10.55
CA ARG A 204 -7.43 -25.42 11.41
C ARG A 204 -6.80 -26.72 10.91
N ALA A 205 -6.73 -26.90 9.59
CA ALA A 205 -6.15 -28.11 8.99
C ALA A 205 -4.60 -28.16 9.09
N GLY A 206 -3.93 -27.06 9.44
CA GLY A 206 -2.48 -26.92 9.36
C GLY A 206 -1.67 -27.72 10.38
N HIS A 207 -1.13 -28.87 9.95
CA HIS A 207 -0.16 -29.71 10.70
C HIS A 207 1.31 -29.25 10.58
N ALA A 208 1.61 -28.15 9.88
CA ALA A 208 2.99 -27.66 9.67
C ALA A 208 3.14 -26.14 9.94
N PRO A 209 4.18 -25.70 10.68
CA PRO A 209 4.41 -24.30 11.08
C PRO A 209 4.51 -23.31 9.90
N SER A 210 4.96 -23.77 8.73
CA SER A 210 5.12 -22.95 7.52
C SER A 210 3.79 -22.60 6.84
N VAL A 211 2.77 -23.45 7.01
CA VAL A 211 1.40 -23.24 6.50
C VAL A 211 0.69 -22.23 7.39
N SER A 212 0.74 -22.41 8.71
CA SER A 212 0.19 -21.47 9.71
C SER A 212 0.64 -20.02 9.47
N ARG A 213 1.94 -19.80 9.17
CA ARG A 213 2.47 -18.45 8.92
C ARG A 213 1.99 -17.82 7.60
N ARG A 214 1.68 -18.62 6.58
CA ARG A 214 1.08 -18.12 5.31
C ARG A 214 -0.42 -17.87 5.47
N THR A 215 -1.11 -18.70 6.25
CA THR A 215 -2.55 -18.53 6.47
C THR A 215 -2.86 -17.36 7.40
N LEU A 216 -2.04 -17.13 8.43
CA LEU A 216 -2.10 -15.89 9.24
C LEU A 216 -1.87 -14.67 8.36
N TYR A 217 -0.93 -14.77 7.42
CA TYR A 217 -0.69 -13.72 6.45
C TYR A 217 -1.93 -13.47 5.60
N ALA A 218 -2.53 -14.51 5.02
CA ALA A 218 -3.77 -14.45 4.25
C ALA A 218 -4.97 -13.91 5.07
N PHE A 219 -5.01 -14.16 6.38
CA PHE A 219 -6.01 -13.62 7.29
C PHE A 219 -5.82 -12.11 7.52
N THR A 220 -4.61 -11.67 7.88
CA THR A 220 -4.31 -10.23 8.02
C THR A 220 -4.55 -9.49 6.70
N VAL A 221 -4.21 -10.14 5.59
CA VAL A 221 -4.51 -9.72 4.23
C VAL A 221 -6.01 -9.56 3.97
N SER A 222 -6.84 -10.52 4.37
CA SER A 222 -8.29 -10.44 4.21
C SER A 222 -8.91 -9.30 5.03
N LEU A 223 -8.28 -8.91 6.15
CA LEU A 223 -8.65 -7.70 6.89
C LEU A 223 -8.32 -6.41 6.11
N TYR A 224 -7.28 -6.38 5.27
CA TYR A 224 -7.07 -5.27 4.35
C TYR A 224 -8.00 -5.33 3.12
N ALA A 225 -8.44 -6.52 2.71
CA ALA A 225 -9.48 -6.66 1.68
C ALA A 225 -10.88 -6.24 2.16
N GLY A 226 -11.12 -6.30 3.47
CA GLY A 226 -12.33 -5.74 4.10
C GLY A 226 -12.42 -4.21 4.00
N TYR A 227 -11.31 -3.51 3.75
CA TYR A 227 -11.29 -2.04 3.62
C TYR A 227 -12.01 -1.53 2.36
N PRO A 228 -11.67 -1.96 1.13
CA PRO A 228 -12.46 -1.57 -0.06
C PRO A 228 -13.87 -2.13 -0.01
N MET A 229 -14.09 -3.28 0.63
CA MET A 229 -15.42 -3.82 0.90
C MET A 229 -16.26 -2.90 1.77
N ALA A 230 -15.74 -2.45 2.92
CA ALA A 230 -16.41 -1.48 3.77
C ALA A 230 -16.70 -0.17 3.02
N GLY A 231 -15.76 0.27 2.16
CA GLY A 231 -15.99 1.41 1.28
C GLY A 231 -17.11 1.18 0.27
N MET A 232 -17.15 0.04 -0.41
CA MET A 232 -18.20 -0.31 -1.37
C MET A 232 -19.56 -0.52 -0.69
N THR A 233 -19.57 -1.15 0.48
CA THR A 233 -20.77 -1.38 1.30
C THR A 233 -21.36 -0.08 1.81
N ALA A 234 -20.53 0.88 2.21
CA ALA A 234 -21.01 2.13 2.78
C ALA A 234 -21.21 3.25 1.74
N ALA A 235 -20.64 3.15 0.52
CA ALA A 235 -20.78 4.14 -0.56
C ALA A 235 -21.97 3.90 -1.51
N GLY A 236 -22.62 2.73 -1.43
CA GLY A 236 -23.42 2.27 -2.57
C GLY A 236 -22.57 2.22 -3.85
N PRO A 237 -23.16 2.32 -5.06
CA PRO A 237 -22.45 2.14 -6.32
C PRO A 237 -21.77 3.45 -6.76
N LEU A 238 -20.84 3.97 -5.95
CA LEU A 238 -19.83 5.01 -6.28
C LEU A 238 -20.01 6.40 -5.63
N GLU A 239 -20.90 6.62 -4.66
CA GLU A 239 -20.95 7.90 -3.92
C GLU A 239 -20.27 7.74 -2.55
N LEU A 240 -19.08 8.31 -2.39
CA LEU A 240 -18.39 8.36 -1.08
C LEU A 240 -19.11 9.37 -0.17
N GLY A 241 -20.25 8.96 0.39
CA GLY A 241 -20.98 9.75 1.37
C GLY A 241 -20.25 9.81 2.73
N GLU A 242 -20.74 10.68 3.62
CA GLU A 242 -20.14 10.86 4.94
C GLU A 242 -20.08 9.56 5.76
N GLU A 243 -21.15 8.76 5.69
CA GLU A 243 -21.23 7.45 6.37
C GLU A 243 -20.15 6.49 5.88
N THR A 244 -19.78 6.57 4.60
CA THR A 244 -18.71 5.76 4.02
C THR A 244 -17.36 6.07 4.62
N LEU A 245 -17.03 7.37 4.67
CA LEU A 245 -15.75 7.83 5.17
C LEU A 245 -15.58 7.46 6.65
N LEU A 246 -16.64 7.60 7.46
CA LEU A 246 -16.65 7.17 8.86
C LEU A 246 -16.50 5.65 9.03
N ALA A 247 -17.16 4.85 8.20
CA ALA A 247 -17.02 3.39 8.22
C ALA A 247 -15.59 2.95 7.85
N LEU A 248 -15.00 3.59 6.83
CA LEU A 248 -13.62 3.36 6.40
C LEU A 248 -12.61 3.76 7.49
N ASP A 249 -12.83 4.87 8.18
CA ASP A 249 -12.01 5.29 9.32
C ASP A 249 -12.12 4.32 10.49
N ALA A 250 -13.32 3.89 10.85
CA ALA A 250 -13.53 2.89 11.90
C ALA A 250 -12.81 1.58 11.57
N TRP A 251 -12.85 1.14 10.31
CA TRP A 251 -12.11 -0.02 9.85
C TRP A 251 -10.60 0.19 9.93
N LEU A 252 -10.10 1.34 9.50
CA LEU A 252 -8.68 1.67 9.56
C LEU A 252 -8.16 1.69 11.01
N VAL A 253 -8.96 2.21 11.95
CA VAL A 253 -8.69 2.16 13.39
C VAL A 253 -8.64 0.72 13.90
N LEU A 254 -9.58 -0.13 13.49
CA LEU A 254 -9.58 -1.56 13.85
C LEU A 254 -8.31 -2.25 13.37
N VAL A 255 -7.95 -2.07 12.09
CA VAL A 255 -6.75 -2.66 11.49
C VAL A 255 -5.48 -2.16 12.20
N THR A 256 -5.42 -0.87 12.53
CA THR A 256 -4.32 -0.26 13.29
C THR A 256 -4.23 -0.86 14.70
N GLY A 257 -5.35 -1.01 15.39
CA GLY A 257 -5.43 -1.64 16.71
C GLY A 257 -4.97 -3.11 16.69
N LEU A 258 -5.39 -3.87 15.69
CA LEU A 258 -4.95 -5.26 15.49
C LEU A 258 -3.45 -5.35 15.20
N ALA A 259 -2.90 -4.42 14.41
CA ALA A 259 -1.46 -4.37 14.15
C ALA A 259 -0.66 -4.02 15.43
N LEU A 260 -1.12 -3.06 16.23
CA LEU A 260 -0.51 -2.72 17.53
C LEU A 260 -0.59 -3.89 18.52
N TRP A 261 -1.75 -4.56 18.59
CA TRP A 261 -1.91 -5.78 19.39
C TRP A 261 -0.94 -6.87 18.92
N GLY A 262 -0.82 -7.06 17.61
CA GLY A 262 0.11 -7.99 16.96
C GLY A 262 1.58 -7.75 17.33
N ILE A 263 1.97 -6.50 17.53
CA ILE A 263 3.33 -6.11 17.94
C ILE A 263 3.54 -6.35 19.44
N HIS A 264 2.61 -5.88 20.28
CA HIS A 264 2.85 -5.75 21.71
C HIS A 264 2.29 -6.88 22.57
N ARG A 265 1.11 -7.42 22.22
CA ARG A 265 0.32 -8.29 23.09
C ARG A 265 0.03 -9.66 22.52
N ALA A 266 0.26 -9.89 21.23
CA ALA A 266 0.04 -11.19 20.63
C ALA A 266 0.91 -12.29 21.27
N PRO A 267 0.43 -13.55 21.31
CA PRO A 267 1.25 -14.71 21.68
C PRO A 267 2.56 -14.75 20.88
N ALA A 268 3.64 -15.28 21.47
CA ALA A 268 4.98 -15.27 20.84
C ALA A 268 4.99 -15.92 19.44
N MET A 269 4.16 -16.93 19.23
CA MET A 269 3.97 -17.60 17.94
C MET A 269 3.32 -16.72 16.85
N LEU A 270 2.59 -15.67 17.26
CA LEU A 270 1.89 -14.75 16.37
C LEU A 270 2.60 -13.39 16.23
N ARG A 271 3.48 -13.02 17.16
CA ARG A 271 4.25 -11.76 17.06
C ARG A 271 5.11 -11.75 15.81
N SER A 272 5.06 -10.65 15.08
CA SER A 272 5.85 -10.47 13.86
C SER A 272 6.27 -9.02 13.68
N ALA A 273 7.53 -8.81 13.33
CA ALA A 273 8.02 -7.50 12.89
C ALA A 273 7.24 -6.95 11.68
N ARG A 274 6.54 -7.82 10.94
CA ARG A 274 5.72 -7.42 9.78
C ARG A 274 4.48 -6.62 10.14
N TYR A 275 3.99 -6.68 11.38
CA TYR A 275 2.92 -5.78 11.82
C TYR A 275 3.33 -4.30 11.79
N SER A 276 4.63 -4.00 11.82
CA SER A 276 5.11 -2.64 11.55
C SER A 276 4.87 -2.18 10.11
N LEU A 277 4.87 -3.10 9.13
CA LEU A 277 4.51 -2.80 7.74
C LEU A 277 3.00 -2.56 7.60
N HIS A 278 2.20 -3.30 8.35
CA HIS A 278 0.75 -3.10 8.42
C HIS A 278 0.41 -1.71 8.99
N LEU A 279 1.05 -1.29 10.08
CA LEU A 279 0.92 0.09 10.59
C LEU A 279 1.37 1.13 9.56
N ALA A 280 2.49 0.89 8.88
CA ALA A 280 2.97 1.81 7.86
C ALA A 280 1.97 1.97 6.70
N ALA A 281 1.37 0.86 6.26
CA ALA A 281 0.31 0.87 5.25
C ALA A 281 -0.93 1.61 5.74
N SER A 282 -1.36 1.40 7.00
CA SER A 282 -2.49 2.13 7.57
C SER A 282 -2.25 3.63 7.59
N VAL A 283 -1.04 4.09 7.93
CA VAL A 283 -0.67 5.51 7.89
C VAL A 283 -0.71 6.10 6.49
N LEU A 284 -0.33 5.34 5.45
CA LEU A 284 -0.48 5.79 4.07
C LEU A 284 -1.94 5.87 3.64
N ILE A 285 -2.75 4.87 3.99
CA ILE A 285 -4.18 4.84 3.68
C ILE A 285 -4.93 5.97 4.41
N ALA A 286 -4.47 6.35 5.60
CA ALA A 286 -4.99 7.47 6.36
C ALA A 286 -4.82 8.82 5.64
N ILE A 287 -3.96 8.96 4.63
CA ILE A 287 -3.77 10.22 3.90
C ILE A 287 -5.05 10.61 3.14
N PRO A 288 -5.49 9.84 2.13
CA PRO A 288 -6.71 10.19 1.39
C PRO A 288 -7.95 10.17 2.29
N LEU A 289 -8.07 9.20 3.21
CA LEU A 289 -9.21 9.16 4.14
C LEU A 289 -9.23 10.34 5.09
N GLY A 290 -8.10 10.62 5.74
CA GLY A 290 -8.02 11.69 6.72
C GLY A 290 -8.43 13.02 6.09
N PHE A 291 -8.01 13.30 4.85
CA PHE A 291 -8.51 14.46 4.12
C PHE A 291 -10.00 14.36 3.79
N GLY A 292 -10.46 13.25 3.21
CA GLY A 292 -11.87 13.05 2.89
C GLY A 292 -12.76 13.25 4.11
N THR A 293 -12.50 12.56 5.22
CA THR A 293 -13.30 12.68 6.43
C THR A 293 -13.23 14.08 7.04
N THR A 294 -12.04 14.68 7.15
CA THR A 294 -11.93 16.00 7.79
C THR A 294 -12.57 17.11 6.98
N LEU A 295 -12.46 17.07 5.66
CA LEU A 295 -13.02 18.08 4.77
C LEU A 295 -14.52 17.85 4.53
N GLU A 296 -14.93 16.63 4.21
CA GLU A 296 -16.30 16.33 3.76
C GLU A 296 -17.23 16.03 4.95
N VAL A 297 -16.77 15.32 5.98
CA VAL A 297 -17.64 14.88 7.10
C VAL A 297 -17.67 15.90 8.23
N TYR A 298 -16.50 16.42 8.58
CA TYR A 298 -16.38 17.38 9.69
C TYR A 298 -16.39 18.84 9.23
N ASP A 299 -16.48 19.10 7.92
CA ASP A 299 -16.45 20.43 7.31
C ASP A 299 -15.31 21.30 7.88
N LEU A 300 -14.16 20.67 8.16
CA LEU A 300 -13.01 21.39 8.68
C LEU A 300 -12.41 22.23 7.56
N PRO A 301 -12.00 23.48 7.84
CA PRO A 301 -11.26 24.25 6.87
C PRO A 301 -9.94 23.51 6.54
N PRO A 302 -9.35 23.73 5.35
CA PRO A 302 -8.13 23.03 4.91
C PRO A 302 -6.97 23.01 5.94
N PRO A 303 -6.73 24.06 6.74
CA PRO A 303 -5.75 23.99 7.83
C PRO A 303 -6.10 23.02 8.94
N GLY A 304 -7.38 22.86 9.27
CA GLY A 304 -7.85 21.87 10.24
C GLY A 304 -7.62 20.45 9.75
N ALA A 305 -7.99 20.16 8.50
CA ALA A 305 -7.76 18.87 7.85
C ALA A 305 -6.28 18.49 7.83
N ALA A 306 -5.42 19.41 7.39
CA ALA A 306 -3.98 19.18 7.39
C ALA A 306 -3.39 19.01 8.79
N ALA A 307 -3.89 19.73 9.81
CA ALA A 307 -3.42 19.58 11.19
C ALA A 307 -3.73 18.18 11.75
N VAL A 308 -4.94 17.66 11.49
CA VAL A 308 -5.32 16.29 11.88
C VAL A 308 -4.39 15.27 11.23
N LEU A 309 -4.16 15.41 9.93
CA LEU A 309 -3.32 14.47 9.20
C LEU A 309 -1.84 14.55 9.62
N ALA A 310 -1.32 15.76 9.82
CA ALA A 310 0.03 15.98 10.35
C ALA A 310 0.17 15.40 11.76
N GLY A 311 -0.87 15.49 12.61
CA GLY A 311 -0.92 14.87 13.93
C GLY A 311 -0.83 13.34 13.87
N ALA A 312 -1.59 12.71 12.98
CA ALA A 312 -1.51 11.27 12.74
C ALA A 312 -0.12 10.84 12.25
N GLY A 313 0.45 11.60 11.31
CA GLY A 313 1.83 11.40 10.85
C GLY A 313 2.85 11.58 11.97
N ALA A 314 2.74 12.60 12.82
CA ALA A 314 3.65 12.81 13.95
C ALA A 314 3.58 11.67 14.97
N ALA A 315 2.38 11.18 15.28
CA ALA A 315 2.19 10.02 16.17
C ALA A 315 2.84 8.75 15.60
N GLY A 316 2.61 8.47 14.31
CA GLY A 316 3.24 7.36 13.59
C GLY A 316 4.77 7.48 13.56
N LEU A 317 5.30 8.69 13.34
CA LEU A 317 6.74 8.98 13.32
C LEU A 317 7.36 8.73 14.69
N TRP A 318 6.75 9.24 15.76
CA TRP A 318 7.22 9.07 17.13
C TRP A 318 7.24 7.60 17.55
N TYR A 319 6.15 6.88 17.31
CA TYR A 319 6.07 5.45 17.58
C TYR A 319 7.09 4.67 16.72
N GLY A 320 7.21 5.01 15.44
CA GLY A 320 8.14 4.38 14.51
C GLY A 320 9.60 4.54 14.92
N LEU A 321 9.99 5.72 15.40
CA LEU A 321 11.34 5.98 15.93
C LEU A 321 11.61 5.18 17.22
N ARG A 322 10.62 5.07 18.12
CA ARG A 322 10.76 4.30 19.37
C ARG A 322 10.92 2.80 19.13
N GLN A 323 10.28 2.27 18.10
CA GLN A 323 10.28 0.84 17.78
C GLN A 323 11.28 0.44 16.68
N ASP A 324 12.14 1.36 16.23
CA ASP A 324 13.02 1.20 15.04
C ASP A 324 12.25 0.67 13.80
N ALA A 325 10.98 1.06 13.67
CA ALA A 325 10.08 0.65 12.59
C ALA A 325 10.24 1.59 11.39
N ARG A 326 11.34 1.44 10.64
CA ARG A 326 11.69 2.29 9.48
C ARG A 326 10.57 2.48 8.45
N PRO A 327 9.80 1.45 8.05
CA PRO A 327 8.70 1.65 7.09
C PRO A 327 7.66 2.62 7.61
N LEU A 328 7.33 2.54 8.90
CA LEU A 328 6.35 3.43 9.53
C LEU A 328 6.88 4.87 9.62
N VAL A 329 8.17 5.04 9.95
CA VAL A 329 8.83 6.36 9.92
C VAL A 329 8.70 7.01 8.54
N LEU A 330 9.01 6.26 7.46
CA LEU A 330 8.92 6.78 6.10
C LEU A 330 7.49 7.15 5.70
N CYS A 331 6.51 6.28 6.01
CA CYS A 331 5.10 6.54 5.70
C CYS A 331 4.56 7.74 6.49
N SER A 332 4.96 7.87 7.75
CA SER A 332 4.60 8.99 8.61
C SER A 332 5.17 10.31 8.10
N CYS A 333 6.40 10.32 7.59
CA CYS A 333 6.96 11.49 6.90
C CYS A 333 6.15 11.83 5.65
N ALA A 334 5.76 10.84 4.85
CA ALA A 334 4.92 11.08 3.67
C ALA A 334 3.59 11.72 4.06
N THR A 335 2.94 11.26 5.14
CA THR A 335 1.71 11.84 5.68
C THR A 335 1.89 13.31 6.09
N ILE A 336 2.97 13.64 6.81
CA ILE A 336 3.27 15.03 7.21
C ILE A 336 3.54 15.91 5.98
N VAL A 337 4.26 15.37 4.99
CA VAL A 337 4.55 16.07 3.73
C VAL A 337 3.27 16.32 2.94
N SER A 338 2.38 15.34 2.84
CA SER A 338 1.08 15.49 2.19
C SER A 338 0.23 16.57 2.88
N ALA A 339 0.21 16.60 4.21
CA ALA A 339 -0.46 17.65 4.99
C ALA A 339 0.11 19.05 4.70
N ALA A 340 1.44 19.20 4.74
CA ALA A 340 2.11 20.46 4.44
C ALA A 340 1.91 20.91 2.97
N TRP A 341 1.93 19.95 2.04
CA TRP A 341 1.69 20.20 0.63
C TRP A 341 0.26 20.67 0.36
N TYR A 342 -0.73 19.99 0.94
CA TYR A 342 -2.14 20.38 0.82
C TYR A 342 -2.38 21.80 1.33
N LEU A 343 -1.86 22.12 2.52
CA LEU A 343 -1.85 23.49 3.06
C LEU A 343 -1.21 24.50 2.11
N GLY A 344 -0.06 24.15 1.52
CA GLY A 344 0.67 25.03 0.60
C GLY A 344 -0.01 25.23 -0.74
N VAL A 345 -0.86 24.30 -1.19
CA VAL A 345 -1.66 24.43 -2.42
C VAL A 345 -2.88 25.30 -2.15
N ASP A 346 -3.56 25.09 -1.02
CA ASP A 346 -4.78 25.80 -0.66
C ASP A 346 -4.52 27.25 -0.21
N ALA A 347 -3.45 27.49 0.56
CA ALA A 347 -3.16 28.80 1.15
C ALA A 347 -2.63 29.87 0.18
N GLY A 348 -2.37 29.54 -1.09
CA GLY A 348 -2.01 30.54 -2.09
C GLY A 348 -0.96 30.09 -3.10
N GLU A 349 -1.13 30.60 -4.31
CA GLU A 349 -0.20 30.60 -5.45
C GLU A 349 1.28 30.28 -5.13
N ARG A 350 1.97 29.56 -6.02
CA ARG A 350 3.43 29.28 -6.17
C ARG A 350 4.34 29.32 -4.90
N LEU A 351 4.32 30.39 -4.10
CA LEU A 351 5.00 30.56 -2.81
C LEU A 351 4.59 29.54 -1.74
N GLY A 352 3.31 29.20 -1.61
CA GLY A 352 2.84 28.19 -0.64
C GLY A 352 3.42 26.80 -0.95
N THR A 353 3.48 26.46 -2.24
CA THR A 353 4.13 25.23 -2.73
C THR A 353 5.63 25.21 -2.45
N VAL A 354 6.32 26.35 -2.59
CA VAL A 354 7.76 26.48 -2.31
C VAL A 354 8.06 26.30 -0.82
N LEU A 355 7.25 26.86 0.07
CA LEU A 355 7.40 26.67 1.52
C LEU A 355 7.12 25.22 1.94
N ALA A 356 6.10 24.58 1.36
CA ALA A 356 5.82 23.16 1.60
C ALA A 356 6.99 22.26 1.15
N LEU A 357 7.59 22.54 -0.01
CA LEU A 357 8.78 21.82 -0.51
C LEU A 357 10.02 22.06 0.37
N ALA A 358 10.23 23.29 0.84
CA ALA A 358 11.35 23.63 1.72
C ALA A 358 11.23 22.95 3.09
N PHE A 359 10.03 22.94 3.68
CA PHE A 359 9.74 22.22 4.92
C PHE A 359 9.92 20.71 4.75
N THR A 360 9.43 20.16 3.63
CA THR A 360 9.60 18.74 3.26
C THR A 360 11.08 18.36 3.17
N ALA A 361 11.89 19.20 2.51
CA ALA A 361 13.33 19.00 2.41
C ALA A 361 14.01 19.05 3.78
N ALA A 362 13.66 20.02 4.64
CA ALA A 362 14.20 20.14 5.99
C ALA A 362 13.85 18.93 6.87
N LEU A 363 12.61 18.45 6.79
CA LEU A 363 12.14 17.25 7.50
C LEU A 363 12.91 16.01 7.03
N PHE A 364 13.06 15.80 5.72
CA PHE A 364 13.83 14.67 5.19
C PHE A 364 15.31 14.73 5.60
N PHE A 365 15.91 15.93 5.60
CA PHE A 365 17.27 16.12 6.10
C PHE A 365 17.38 15.76 7.59
N TRP A 366 16.46 16.25 8.42
CA TRP A 366 16.44 15.96 9.84
C TRP A 366 16.27 14.46 10.13
N VAL A 367 15.32 13.79 9.47
CA VAL A 367 15.11 12.34 9.59
C VAL A 367 16.35 11.57 9.13
N ALA A 368 16.97 11.97 8.02
CA ALA A 368 18.22 11.39 7.56
C ALA A 368 19.35 11.52 8.59
N THR A 369 19.46 12.66 9.27
CA THR A 369 20.46 12.84 10.35
C THR A 369 20.18 11.96 11.57
N ARG A 370 18.91 11.76 11.95
CA ARG A 370 18.53 10.90 13.09
C ARG A 370 18.73 9.42 12.80
N LEU A 371 18.40 8.97 11.58
CA LEU A 371 18.70 7.61 11.11
C LEU A 371 20.21 7.35 10.98
N GLY A 372 21.01 8.42 10.81
CA GLY A 372 22.47 8.37 10.79
C GLY A 372 23.10 8.29 12.18
N ARG A 373 22.57 9.04 13.17
CA ARG A 373 23.15 9.18 14.52
C ARG A 373 22.88 8.03 15.48
N GLY A 374 21.87 7.18 15.23
CA GLY A 374 21.63 5.97 16.03
C GLY A 374 22.69 4.86 15.90
N LYS A 375 23.94 5.22 15.56
CA LYS A 375 25.06 4.32 15.26
C LYS A 375 26.32 4.59 16.07
N GLU A 376 26.32 5.59 16.97
CA GLU A 376 27.51 6.02 17.71
C GLU A 376 27.27 6.22 19.21
N ALA A 377 26.16 5.72 19.77
CA ALA A 377 25.90 5.71 21.21
C ALA A 377 25.86 4.28 21.74
#